data_AF-A0A357I709-F1
#
_entry.id   AF-A0A357I709-F1
#
_cell.length_a   1.000
_cell.length_b   1.000
_cell.length_c   1.000
_cell.angle_alpha   90.00
_cell.angle_beta   90.00
_cell.angle_gamma   90.00
#
_symmetry.space_group_name_H-M   'P 1'
#
loop_
_entity.id
_entity.type
_entity.pdbx_description
1 polymer ?
#
loop_
_entity_poly.entity_id
_entity_poly.type
_entity_poly.pdbx_seq_one_letter_code
_entity_poly.pdbx_strand_id
1 'polypeptide(L)'
;MKTSLSLTDRIINTLEVIGRQRVLSELRTLSESRLTELGYSRQKLEQGISAWPWRAEAEVEPLPLRESATVAPSSNGNSQLPRVA
;
A
#
# COMPACT_ATOMS: atom_id res chain seq x y z
N MET A 1 28.85 15.21 11.57
CA MET A 1 28.06 15.64 12.74
C MET A 1 27.28 14.44 13.25
N LYS A 2 27.54 13.95 14.47
CA LYS A 2 26.83 12.81 15.07
C LYS A 2 25.62 13.36 15.82
N THR A 3 24.42 13.12 15.32
CA THR A 3 23.19 13.45 16.05
C THR A 3 23.15 12.56 17.30
N SER A 4 23.31 13.16 18.47
CA SER A 4 23.11 12.44 19.73
C SER A 4 21.62 12.12 19.85
N LEU A 5 21.25 10.85 19.62
CA LEU A 5 19.86 10.41 19.86
C LEU A 5 19.45 10.80 21.28
N SER A 6 18.36 11.55 21.38
CA SER A 6 17.75 11.91 22.64
C SER A 6 17.33 10.64 23.38
N LEU A 7 17.21 10.72 24.71
CA LEU A 7 16.63 9.65 25.52
C LEU A 7 15.25 9.25 24.98
N THR A 8 14.46 10.25 24.56
CA THR A 8 13.14 10.02 23.95
C THR A 8 13.24 9.20 22.67
N ASP A 9 14.19 9.51 21.78
CA ASP A 9 14.40 8.76 20.53
C ASP A 9 14.78 7.31 20.81
N ARG A 10 15.60 7.08 21.85
CA ARG A 10 15.99 5.72 22.27
C ARG A 10 14.82 4.94 22.82
N ILE A 11 13.97 5.57 23.63
CA ILE A 11 12.76 4.94 24.17
C ILE A 11 11.80 4.60 23.05
N ILE A 12 11.51 5.54 22.14
CA ILE A 12 10.64 5.31 20.98
C ILE A 12 11.17 4.15 20.14
N ASN A 13 12.46 4.16 19.78
CA ASN A 13 13.07 3.08 19.01
C ASN A 13 12.99 1.72 19.75
N THR A 14 13.19 1.71 21.06
CA THR A 14 13.05 0.48 21.86
C THR A 14 11.63 -0.05 21.82
N LEU A 15 10.62 0.81 21.97
CA LEU A 15 9.21 0.44 21.90
C LEU A 15 8.84 -0.09 20.52
N GLU A 16 9.36 0.53 19.45
CA GLU A 16 9.16 0.05 18.08
C GLU A 16 9.75 -1.35 17.88
N VAL A 17 10.98 -1.60 18.34
CA VAL A 17 11.63 -2.91 18.22
C VAL A 17 10.84 -3.98 18.97
N ILE A 18 10.41 -3.69 20.20
CA ILE A 18 9.59 -4.61 21.01
C ILE A 18 8.25 -4.88 20.30
N GLY A 19 7.60 -3.82 19.80
CA GLY A 19 6.34 -3.95 19.05
C GLY A 19 6.49 -4.83 17.81
N ARG A 20 7.54 -4.60 17.02
CA ARG A 20 7.87 -5.42 15.84
C ARG A 20 8.14 -6.87 16.24
N GLN A 21 8.90 -7.13 17.30
CA GLN A 21 9.15 -8.50 17.80
C GLN A 21 7.86 -9.24 18.13
N ARG A 22 6.94 -8.56 18.81
CA ARG A 22 5.66 -9.15 19.18
C ARG A 22 4.82 -9.48 17.96
N VAL A 23 4.69 -8.53 17.03
CA VAL A 23 3.97 -8.74 15.76
C VAL A 23 4.59 -9.88 14.95
N LEU A 24 5.92 -9.96 14.91
CA LEU A 24 6.64 -11.05 14.24
C LEU A 24 6.29 -12.42 14.83
N SER A 25 6.24 -12.51 16.17
CA SER A 25 5.87 -13.74 16.87
C SER A 25 4.45 -14.17 16.50
N GLU A 26 3.49 -13.25 16.52
CA GLU A 26 2.09 -13.54 16.16
C GLU A 26 1.97 -13.96 14.70
N LEU A 27 2.57 -13.20 13.75
CA LEU A 27 2.51 -13.52 12.32
C LEU A 27 3.14 -14.88 12.00
N ARG A 28 4.19 -15.29 12.72
CA ARG A 28 4.82 -16.60 12.53
C ARG A 28 3.89 -17.77 12.88
N THR A 29 2.90 -17.57 13.74
CA THR A 29 1.90 -18.60 14.08
C THR A 29 0.86 -18.82 12.98
N LEU A 30 0.70 -17.87 12.05
CA LEU A 30 -0.32 -17.92 11.02
C LEU A 30 0.08 -18.87 9.87
N SER A 31 -0.91 -19.47 9.21
CA SER A 31 -0.68 -20.28 8.01
C SER A 31 -0.26 -19.41 6.81
N GLU A 32 0.35 -20.03 5.80
CA GLU A 32 0.78 -19.34 4.58
C GLU A 32 -0.37 -18.66 3.84
N SER A 33 -1.53 -19.33 3.76
CA SER A 33 -2.75 -18.77 3.16
C SER A 33 -3.18 -17.49 3.89
N ARG A 34 -3.13 -17.50 5.23
CA ARG A 34 -3.54 -16.34 6.02
C ARG A 34 -2.55 -15.20 5.92
N LEU A 35 -1.24 -15.48 5.85
CA LEU A 35 -0.23 -14.45 5.61
C LEU A 35 -0.42 -13.79 4.24
N THR A 36 -0.70 -14.59 3.22
CA THR A 36 -0.94 -14.12 1.86
C THR A 36 -2.18 -13.22 1.78
N GLU A 37 -3.29 -13.62 2.42
CA GLU A 37 -4.50 -12.79 2.53
C GLU A 37 -4.25 -11.43 3.19
N LEU A 38 -3.32 -11.38 4.15
CA LEU A 38 -2.93 -10.16 4.87
C LEU A 38 -1.82 -9.38 4.14
N GLY A 39 -1.32 -9.88 3.01
CA GLY A 39 -0.25 -9.26 2.22
C GLY A 39 1.15 -9.35 2.86
N TYR A 40 1.41 -10.35 3.70
CA TYR A 40 2.71 -10.62 4.32
C TYR A 40 3.42 -11.80 3.63
N SER A 41 4.76 -11.76 3.63
CA SER A 41 5.60 -12.84 3.09
C SER A 41 6.29 -13.61 4.22
N ARG A 42 6.12 -14.95 4.25
CA ARG A 42 6.81 -15.81 5.22
C ARG A 42 8.32 -15.72 5.10
N GLN A 43 8.86 -15.65 3.89
CA GLN A 43 10.30 -15.46 3.66
C GLN A 43 10.83 -14.21 4.37
N LYS A 44 10.10 -13.08 4.32
CA LYS A 44 10.51 -11.86 5.03
C LYS A 44 10.35 -11.98 6.55
N LEU A 45 9.34 -12.71 7.04
CA LEU A 45 9.19 -12.99 8.48
C LEU A 45 10.34 -13.86 9.00
N GLU A 46 10.88 -14.78 8.20
CA GLU A 46 12.04 -15.60 8.59
C GLU A 46 13.32 -14.77 8.71
N GLN A 47 13.49 -13.75 7.86
CA GLN A 47 14.59 -12.78 7.94
C GLN A 47 14.54 -11.88 9.19
N GLY A 48 13.45 -11.91 9.96
CA GLY A 48 13.32 -11.20 11.23
C GLY A 48 13.10 -9.69 11.07
N ILE A 49 13.33 -8.92 12.14
CA ILE A 49 13.03 -7.47 12.21
C ILE A 49 13.76 -6.64 11.16
N SER A 50 14.93 -7.10 10.70
CA SER A 50 15.70 -6.45 9.64
C SER A 50 14.97 -6.38 8.30
N ALA A 51 14.00 -7.26 8.06
CA ALA A 51 13.18 -7.27 6.84
C ALA A 51 11.81 -6.60 7.01
N TRP A 52 11.61 -5.84 8.11
CA TRP A 52 10.43 -4.98 8.27
C TRP A 52 10.33 -4.04 7.05
N PRO A 53 9.14 -3.88 6.41
CA PRO A 53 7.79 -4.16 6.92
C PRO A 53 7.17 -5.52 6.57
N TRP A 54 7.94 -6.54 6.17
CA TRP A 54 7.48 -7.91 5.85
C TRP A 54 6.36 -8.04 4.79
N ARG A 55 6.02 -6.96 4.10
CA ARG A 55 5.03 -6.95 3.02
C ARG A 55 5.51 -7.80 1.86
N ALA A 56 4.61 -8.57 1.25
CA ALA A 56 4.93 -9.43 0.13
C ALA A 56 5.20 -8.70 -1.21
N GLU A 57 5.22 -7.36 -1.22
CA GLU A 57 5.15 -6.54 -2.44
C GLU A 57 3.96 -6.96 -3.32
N ALA A 58 2.75 -6.61 -2.88
CA ALA A 58 1.74 -6.14 -3.84
C ALA A 58 1.92 -4.62 -3.87
N GLU A 59 2.72 -4.16 -4.83
CA GLU A 59 2.83 -2.78 -5.23
C GLU A 59 1.43 -2.18 -5.29
N VAL A 60 1.16 -1.20 -4.42
CA VAL A 60 0.03 -0.31 -4.66
C VAL A 60 0.45 0.50 -5.87
N GLU A 61 0.17 -0.04 -7.06
CA GLU A 61 0.08 0.74 -8.28
C GLU A 61 -0.75 1.97 -7.91
N PRO A 62 -0.17 3.19 -7.95
CA PRO A 62 -0.97 4.38 -7.79
C PRO A 62 -1.97 4.33 -8.93
N LEU A 63 -3.24 4.07 -8.62
CA LEU A 63 -4.32 4.07 -9.59
C LEU A 63 -4.12 5.29 -10.47
N PRO A 64 -4.00 5.15 -11.82
CA PRO A 64 -3.89 6.31 -12.67
C PRO A 64 -5.08 7.19 -12.32
N LEU A 65 -4.80 8.42 -11.88
CA LEU A 65 -5.83 9.42 -11.65
C LEU A 65 -6.70 9.36 -12.90
N ARG A 66 -7.94 8.86 -12.74
CA ARG A 66 -8.95 8.96 -13.78
C ARG A 66 -9.15 10.45 -13.94
N GLU A 67 -8.40 11.02 -14.88
CA GLU A 67 -8.58 12.37 -15.36
C GLU A 67 -10.05 12.44 -15.72
N SER A 68 -10.77 13.21 -14.91
CA SER A 68 -12.19 13.49 -15.09
C SER A 68 -12.38 13.77 -16.56
N ALA A 69 -13.10 12.88 -17.25
CA ALA A 69 -13.44 13.08 -18.64
C ALA A 69 -14.16 14.44 -18.74
N THR A 70 -13.40 15.47 -19.12
CA THR A 70 -13.92 16.68 -19.73
C THR A 70 -14.56 16.19 -21.02
N VAL A 71 -15.84 15.85 -20.94
CA VAL A 71 -16.68 15.64 -22.12
C VAL A 71 -16.95 17.02 -22.69
N ALA A 72 -16.00 17.50 -23.49
CA ALA A 72 -16.25 18.39 -24.59
C ALA A 72 -15.14 18.14 -25.62
N PRO A 73 -15.51 17.81 -26.87
CA PRO A 73 -15.56 18.90 -27.83
C PRO A 73 -16.81 18.87 -28.73
N SER A 74 -17.24 20.10 -29.05
CA SER A 74 -18.22 20.45 -30.08
C SER A 74 -17.88 19.93 -31.49
N SER A 75 -18.91 20.00 -32.35
CA SER A 75 -18.87 20.03 -33.83
C SER A 75 -18.89 18.63 -34.49
N ASN A 76 -19.74 18.30 -35.48
CA ASN A 76 -20.47 19.11 -36.46
C ASN A 76 -21.41 18.18 -37.29
N GLY A 77 -22.47 18.72 -37.91
CA GLY A 77 -22.92 18.25 -39.24
C GLY A 77 -24.20 17.40 -39.42
N ASN A 78 -25.31 18.11 -39.68
CA ASN A 78 -26.32 17.88 -40.73
C ASN A 78 -27.37 16.73 -40.70
N SER A 79 -28.63 17.21 -40.72
CA SER A 79 -29.80 16.80 -41.54
C SER A 79 -30.50 15.45 -41.31
N GLN A 80 -31.73 15.48 -40.75
CA GLN A 80 -32.99 15.22 -41.48
C GLN A 80 -34.21 15.37 -40.53
N LEU A 81 -35.09 16.34 -40.78
CA LEU A 81 -36.44 16.42 -40.17
C LEU A 81 -37.45 15.64 -41.04
N PRO A 82 -38.39 14.85 -40.47
CA PRO A 82 -39.50 14.30 -41.25
C PRO A 82 -40.58 15.37 -41.49
N ARG A 83 -40.92 15.63 -42.76
CA ARG A 83 -42.12 16.39 -43.15
C ARG A 83 -43.37 15.58 -42.82
N VAL A 84 -44.22 16.12 -41.96
CA VAL A 84 -45.64 15.75 -41.82
C VAL A 84 -46.37 16.01 -43.15
N ALA A 85 -47.22 15.06 -43.56
CA ALA A 85 -48.15 15.17 -44.68
C ALA A 85 -49.49 15.73 -44.20
#